data_AF-A0A969HDA9-F1
#
_entry.id   AF-A0A969HDA9-F1
#
_cell.length_a   1.000
_cell.length_b   1.000
_cell.length_c   1.000
_cell.angle_alpha   90.00
_cell.angle_beta   90.00
_cell.angle_gamma   90.00
#
_symmetry.space_group_name_H-M   'P 1'
#
loop_
_entity.id
_entity.type
_entity.pdbx_description
1 polymer ?
#
loop_
_entity_poly.entity_id
_entity_poly.type
_entity_poly.pdbx_seq_one_letter_code
_entity_poly.pdbx_strand_id
1 'polypeptide(L)'
;MKTNEDELIITKSEKNRLIESWFFDLLQEEPFYGKILQYINKIEDPKIPTICIGLSREEMCYQIFYNFDFLASLTKKARIGILLHELFHAIFNHVPFRFFNGIPHHLQNIAMDLSINGLDGLKERISGMPHVCIPGEGDFKNMAPGLLFENYLNLLLEESRQNPDKFKGYKTPDSHDYAIGDGKDGDGNGFADLPDDVKEQIEQIAKQRLKDVVGDVYKKTKRIGADNRQF
;
A
#
# COMPACT_ATOMS: atom_id res chain seq x y z
N MET A 1 31.84 18.78 -29.47
CA MET A 1 31.71 17.52 -28.72
C MET A 1 30.38 17.57 -27.99
N LYS A 2 29.38 16.83 -28.47
CA LYS A 2 28.16 16.57 -27.69
C LYS A 2 28.44 15.30 -26.90
N THR A 3 28.34 15.38 -25.59
CA THR A 3 28.42 14.24 -24.68
C THR A 3 27.20 13.35 -24.93
N ASN A 4 27.43 12.11 -25.37
CA ASN A 4 26.43 11.05 -25.26
C ASN A 4 26.17 10.84 -23.77
N GLU A 5 25.03 11.29 -23.29
CA GLU A 5 24.44 10.70 -22.10
C GLU A 5 23.93 9.33 -22.53
N ASP A 6 24.77 8.32 -22.31
CA ASP A 6 24.37 6.92 -22.41
C ASP A 6 23.33 6.67 -21.30
N GLU A 7 22.06 6.96 -21.58
CA GLU A 7 20.95 6.42 -20.80
C GLU A 7 21.13 4.90 -20.77
N LEU A 8 21.40 4.37 -19.59
CA LEU A 8 21.57 2.94 -19.40
C LEU A 8 20.20 2.28 -19.62
N ILE A 9 19.94 1.83 -20.85
CA ILE A 9 18.69 1.17 -21.20
C ILE A 9 18.66 -0.18 -20.48
N ILE A 10 17.99 -0.23 -19.33
CA ILE A 10 17.73 -1.46 -18.59
C ILE A 10 16.86 -2.34 -19.47
N THR A 11 17.34 -3.54 -19.81
CA THR A 11 16.56 -4.50 -20.59
C THR A 11 15.35 -5.00 -19.78
N LYS A 12 14.29 -5.44 -20.47
CA LYS A 12 13.13 -6.07 -19.82
C LYS A 12 13.53 -7.24 -18.90
N SER A 13 14.56 -7.99 -19.27
CA SER A 13 15.08 -9.10 -18.45
C SER A 13 15.77 -8.63 -17.16
N GLU A 14 16.54 -7.55 -17.22
CA GLU A 14 17.19 -6.97 -16.04
C GLU A 14 16.16 -6.35 -15.10
N LYS A 15 15.17 -5.67 -15.67
CA LYS A 15 14.04 -5.11 -14.93
C LYS A 15 13.30 -6.19 -14.12
N ASN A 16 12.95 -7.30 -14.77
CA ASN A 16 12.30 -8.43 -14.12
C ASN A 16 13.16 -9.00 -12.97
N ARG A 17 14.48 -9.15 -13.17
CA ARG A 17 15.40 -9.63 -12.14
C ARG A 17 15.47 -8.69 -10.93
N LEU A 18 15.48 -7.38 -11.15
CA LEU A 18 15.44 -6.39 -10.07
C LEU A 18 14.14 -6.50 -9.27
N ILE A 19 13.00 -6.56 -9.96
CA ILE A 19 11.68 -6.69 -9.34
C ILE A 19 11.60 -7.97 -8.50
N GLU A 20 12.03 -9.12 -9.05
CA GLU A 20 12.10 -10.39 -8.32
C GLU A 20 13.00 -10.28 -7.08
N SER A 21 14.18 -9.66 -7.21
CA SER A 21 15.09 -9.43 -6.09
C SER A 21 14.46 -8.57 -5.00
N TRP A 22 13.67 -7.55 -5.35
CA TRP A 22 13.04 -6.65 -4.39
C TRP A 22 11.93 -7.33 -3.60
N PHE A 23 11.11 -8.17 -4.25
CA PHE A 23 10.12 -8.98 -3.54
C PHE A 23 10.77 -10.08 -2.71
N PHE A 24 11.91 -10.61 -3.17
CA PHE A 24 12.71 -11.54 -2.40
C PHE A 24 13.33 -10.90 -1.15
N ASP A 25 13.78 -9.64 -1.22
CA ASP A 25 14.26 -8.89 -0.06
C ASP A 25 13.20 -8.83 1.05
N LEU A 26 11.92 -8.60 0.70
CA LEU A 26 10.84 -8.64 1.68
C LEU A 26 10.67 -10.04 2.29
N LEU A 27 10.77 -11.10 1.48
CA LEU A 27 10.69 -12.47 1.97
C LEU A 27 11.83 -12.84 2.94
N GLN A 28 13.02 -12.27 2.75
CA GLN A 28 14.15 -12.50 3.65
C GLN A 28 13.99 -11.73 4.98
N GLU A 29 13.60 -10.46 4.89
CA GLU A 29 13.55 -9.56 6.04
C GLU A 29 12.27 -9.75 6.87
N GLU A 30 11.16 -10.08 6.20
CA GLU A 30 9.84 -10.24 6.79
C GLU A 30 9.14 -11.51 6.28
N PRO A 31 9.63 -12.73 6.64
CA PRO A 31 9.23 -13.96 5.96
C PRO A 31 7.75 -14.30 6.00
N PHE A 32 7.04 -13.88 7.04
CA PHE A 32 5.59 -14.06 7.14
C PHE A 32 4.86 -13.21 6.09
N TYR A 33 5.17 -11.91 6.06
CA TYR A 33 4.56 -10.95 5.13
C TYR A 33 5.00 -11.20 3.68
N GLY A 34 6.28 -11.50 3.44
CA GLY A 34 6.77 -11.85 2.11
C GLY A 34 6.17 -13.14 1.55
N LYS A 35 5.77 -14.10 2.40
CA LYS A 35 5.00 -15.27 1.96
C LYS A 35 3.57 -14.93 1.57
N ILE A 36 2.90 -14.05 2.31
CA ILE A 36 1.56 -13.56 1.94
C ILE A 36 1.64 -12.80 0.62
N LEU A 37 2.63 -11.90 0.50
CA LEU A 37 2.81 -11.07 -0.69
C LEU A 37 2.98 -11.92 -1.96
N GLN A 38 3.57 -13.11 -1.90
CA GLN A 38 3.70 -14.02 -3.05
C GLN A 38 2.35 -14.42 -3.69
N TYR A 39 1.26 -14.39 -2.92
CA TYR A 39 -0.08 -14.69 -3.43
C TYR A 39 -0.82 -13.47 -4.01
N ILE A 40 -0.23 -12.28 -3.90
CA ILE A 40 -0.76 -11.04 -4.46
C ILE A 40 -0.07 -10.78 -5.80
N ASN A 41 -0.86 -10.57 -6.85
CA ASN A 41 -0.33 -10.22 -8.17
C ASN A 41 0.28 -8.83 -8.14
N LYS A 42 1.39 -8.63 -8.85
CA LYS A 42 2.01 -7.32 -9.01
C LYS A 42 2.02 -6.94 -10.47
N ILE A 43 1.44 -5.79 -10.77
CA ILE A 43 1.26 -5.28 -12.12
C ILE A 43 2.05 -3.98 -12.20
N GLU A 44 3.00 -3.93 -13.13
CA GLU A 44 3.68 -2.66 -13.39
C GLU A 44 2.72 -1.72 -14.13
N ASP A 45 2.56 -0.51 -13.62
CA ASP A 45 1.92 0.58 -14.36
C ASP A 45 2.75 1.87 -14.22
N PRO A 46 3.40 2.34 -15.29
CA PRO A 46 4.17 3.60 -15.25
C PRO A 46 3.28 4.85 -15.15
N LYS A 47 1.95 4.74 -15.33
CA LYS A 47 1.02 5.87 -15.22
C LYS A 47 0.75 6.26 -13.76
N ILE A 48 0.92 5.35 -12.82
CA ILE A 48 0.83 5.71 -11.40
C ILE A 48 2.13 6.36 -10.92
N PRO A 49 2.06 7.34 -10.00
CA PRO A 49 3.25 8.05 -9.54
C PRO A 49 4.11 7.23 -8.56
N THR A 50 3.52 6.22 -7.92
CA THR A 50 4.10 5.51 -6.77
C THR A 50 3.78 4.00 -6.84
N ILE A 51 3.11 3.48 -5.82
CA ILE A 51 2.62 2.12 -5.66
C ILE A 51 1.24 2.24 -4.99
N CYS A 52 0.36 1.27 -5.21
CA CYS A 52 -0.87 1.11 -4.43
C CYS A 52 -1.33 -0.34 -4.43
N ILE A 53 -2.22 -0.67 -3.49
CA ILE A 53 -3.04 -1.86 -3.54
C ILE A 53 -4.44 -1.55 -4.08
N GLY A 54 -4.92 -2.40 -4.99
CA GLY A 54 -6.26 -2.32 -5.57
C GLY A 54 -6.94 -3.68 -5.63
N LEU A 55 -8.18 -3.70 -6.11
CA LEU A 55 -8.92 -4.93 -6.38
C LEU A 55 -8.99 -5.21 -7.88
N SER A 56 -8.78 -6.48 -8.24
CA SER A 56 -9.12 -6.98 -9.56
C SER A 56 -10.60 -7.32 -9.64
N ARG A 57 -11.31 -6.74 -10.61
CA ARG A 57 -12.68 -7.13 -10.93
C ARG A 57 -12.75 -8.57 -11.47
N GLU A 58 -11.84 -8.91 -12.37
CA GLU A 58 -11.82 -10.21 -13.05
C GLU A 58 -11.39 -11.33 -12.10
N GLU A 59 -10.28 -11.13 -11.41
CA GLU A 59 -9.72 -12.15 -10.51
C GLU A 59 -10.36 -12.14 -9.13
N MET A 60 -11.11 -11.10 -8.76
CA MET A 60 -11.73 -10.92 -7.43
C MET A 60 -10.72 -11.10 -6.28
N CYS A 61 -9.55 -10.48 -6.42
CA CYS A 61 -8.46 -10.53 -5.46
C CYS A 61 -7.71 -9.20 -5.39
N TYR A 62 -6.92 -9.01 -4.32
CA TYR A 62 -6.01 -7.88 -4.22
C TYR A 62 -4.86 -7.97 -5.22
N GLN A 63 -4.47 -6.82 -5.76
CA GLN A 63 -3.32 -6.66 -6.66
C GLN A 63 -2.53 -5.41 -6.27
N ILE A 64 -1.21 -5.47 -6.41
CA ILE A 64 -0.34 -4.32 -6.24
C ILE A 64 -0.02 -3.74 -7.60
N PHE A 65 -0.30 -2.46 -7.78
CA PHE A 65 0.14 -1.69 -8.93
C PHE A 65 1.37 -0.89 -8.52
N TYR A 66 2.41 -0.91 -9.33
CA TYR A 66 3.65 -0.19 -9.00
C TYR A 66 4.25 0.50 -10.22
N ASN A 67 4.84 1.66 -9.98
CA ASN A 67 5.77 2.30 -10.90
C ASN A 67 7.19 1.80 -10.62
N PHE A 68 7.84 1.25 -11.65
CA PHE A 68 9.20 0.73 -11.51
C PHE A 68 10.21 1.83 -11.13
N ASP A 69 10.15 3.00 -11.75
CA ASP A 69 11.10 4.08 -11.50
C ASP A 69 10.99 4.61 -10.08
N PHE A 70 9.76 4.67 -9.56
CA PHE A 70 9.52 4.98 -8.14
C PHE A 70 10.21 3.96 -7.24
N LEU A 71 9.94 2.65 -7.40
CA LEU A 71 10.56 1.62 -6.57
C LEU A 71 12.08 1.53 -6.75
N ALA A 72 12.60 1.82 -7.94
CA ALA A 72 14.02 1.86 -8.24
C ALA A 72 14.72 3.00 -7.50
N SER A 73 14.05 4.14 -7.33
CA SER A 73 14.57 5.31 -6.60
C SER A 73 14.68 5.10 -5.08
N LEU A 74 13.96 4.11 -4.54
CA LEU A 74 13.94 3.84 -3.10
C LEU A 74 15.15 3.01 -2.66
N THR A 75 15.63 3.27 -1.44
CA THR A 75 16.56 2.37 -0.76
C THR A 75 15.90 1.02 -0.48
N LYS A 76 16.70 -0.05 -0.28
CA LYS A 76 16.16 -1.38 0.10
C LYS A 76 15.24 -1.28 1.33
N LYS A 77 15.63 -0.51 2.35
CA LYS A 77 14.84 -0.31 3.57
C LYS A 77 13.48 0.33 3.28
N ALA A 78 13.48 1.42 2.51
CA ALA A 78 12.27 2.13 2.10
C ALA A 78 11.36 1.27 1.21
N ARG A 79 11.95 0.49 0.30
CA ARG A 79 11.21 -0.43 -0.57
C ARG A 79 10.49 -1.51 0.23
N ILE A 80 11.14 -2.11 1.23
CA ILE A 80 10.49 -3.07 2.13
C ILE A 80 9.36 -2.37 2.90
N GLY A 81 9.62 -1.16 3.41
CA GLY A 81 8.62 -0.36 4.12
C GLY A 81 7.36 -0.14 3.28
N ILE A 82 7.49 0.39 2.07
CA ILE A 82 6.32 0.67 1.23
C ILE A 82 5.59 -0.60 0.77
N LEU A 83 6.30 -1.71 0.55
CA LEU A 83 5.65 -3.00 0.24
C LEU A 83 4.83 -3.54 1.43
N LEU A 84 5.32 -3.37 2.65
CA LEU A 84 4.55 -3.70 3.86
C LEU A 84 3.35 -2.77 4.03
N HIS A 85 3.53 -1.48 3.76
CA HIS A 85 2.46 -0.50 3.81
C HIS A 85 1.29 -0.92 2.91
N GLU A 86 1.55 -1.22 1.64
CA GLU A 86 0.52 -1.70 0.71
C GLU A 86 -0.14 -3.00 1.17
N LEU A 87 0.67 -3.94 1.67
CA LEU A 87 0.15 -5.20 2.19
C LEU A 87 -0.77 -4.96 3.40
N PHE A 88 -0.45 -3.99 4.26
CA PHE A 88 -1.26 -3.64 5.41
C PHE A 88 -2.57 -2.96 5.03
N HIS A 89 -2.62 -2.18 3.95
CA HIS A 89 -3.89 -1.69 3.41
C HIS A 89 -4.85 -2.86 3.12
N ALA A 90 -4.37 -3.92 2.48
CA ALA A 90 -5.19 -5.11 2.22
C ALA A 90 -5.52 -5.91 3.49
N ILE A 91 -4.56 -6.09 4.41
CA ILE A 91 -4.78 -6.85 5.67
C ILE A 91 -5.82 -6.15 6.56
N PHE A 92 -5.73 -4.82 6.71
CA PHE A 92 -6.66 -4.04 7.53
C PHE A 92 -7.92 -3.63 6.78
N ASN A 93 -8.03 -4.01 5.50
CA ASN A 93 -9.19 -3.68 4.67
C ASN A 93 -9.39 -2.16 4.55
N HIS A 94 -8.28 -1.42 4.49
CA HIS A 94 -8.20 0.00 4.18
C HIS A 94 -8.20 0.17 2.66
N VAL A 95 -9.31 -0.19 2.02
CA VAL A 95 -9.42 -0.14 0.57
C VAL A 95 -10.20 1.12 0.18
N PRO A 96 -9.73 1.91 -0.81
CA PRO A 96 -10.21 3.26 -1.04
C PRO A 96 -11.63 3.40 -1.62
N PHE A 97 -12.41 2.32 -1.72
CA PHE A 97 -13.85 2.40 -2.06
C PHE A 97 -14.76 2.25 -0.84
N ARG A 98 -14.21 2.06 0.37
CA ARG A 98 -14.98 1.97 1.62
C ARG A 98 -15.08 3.30 2.38
N PHE A 99 -15.12 4.40 1.65
CA PHE A 99 -15.18 5.71 2.28
C PHE A 99 -16.50 5.93 3.01
N PHE A 100 -16.41 6.45 4.22
CA PHE A 100 -17.57 6.95 4.95
C PHE A 100 -18.21 8.09 4.16
N ASN A 101 -19.47 7.91 3.77
CA ASN A 101 -20.25 8.92 3.07
C ASN A 101 -20.26 10.24 3.84
N GLY A 102 -20.05 11.35 3.14
CA GLY A 102 -20.03 12.69 3.73
C GLY A 102 -18.71 13.08 4.41
N ILE A 103 -17.69 12.22 4.39
CA ILE A 103 -16.34 12.54 4.88
C ILE A 103 -15.41 12.73 3.67
N PRO A 104 -14.58 13.80 3.63
CA PRO A 104 -13.66 14.03 2.52
C PRO A 104 -12.68 12.85 2.32
N HIS A 105 -12.59 12.32 1.09
CA HIS A 105 -11.77 11.14 0.77
C HIS A 105 -10.30 11.32 1.16
N HIS A 106 -9.72 12.50 0.91
CA HIS A 106 -8.33 12.78 1.27
C HIS A 106 -8.04 12.65 2.78
N LEU A 107 -8.99 13.01 3.66
CA LEU A 107 -8.81 12.82 5.11
C LEU A 107 -8.86 11.34 5.49
N GLN A 108 -9.67 10.55 4.78
CA GLN A 108 -9.75 9.11 4.99
C GLN A 108 -8.47 8.42 4.53
N ASN A 109 -7.90 8.81 3.38
CA ASN A 109 -6.59 8.32 2.93
C ASN A 109 -5.49 8.65 3.95
N ILE A 110 -5.40 9.90 4.39
CA ILE A 110 -4.42 10.29 5.42
C ILE A 110 -4.62 9.48 6.71
N ALA A 111 -5.86 9.25 7.15
CA ALA A 111 -6.15 8.48 8.35
C ALA A 111 -5.73 7.00 8.21
N MET A 112 -6.00 6.38 7.05
CA MET A 112 -5.59 5.00 6.77
C MET A 112 -4.07 4.90 6.78
N ASP A 113 -3.38 5.80 6.09
CA ASP A 113 -1.92 5.82 6.04
C ASP A 113 -1.31 6.06 7.43
N LEU A 114 -1.84 6.99 8.23
CA LEU A 114 -1.37 7.23 9.61
C LEU A 114 -1.53 6.00 10.51
N SER A 115 -2.63 5.27 10.36
CA SER A 115 -2.87 4.03 11.12
C SER A 115 -1.90 2.91 10.79
N ILE A 116 -1.43 2.86 9.54
CA ILE A 116 -0.44 1.89 9.08
C ILE A 116 0.98 2.37 9.42
N ASN A 117 1.33 3.61 9.06
CA ASN A 117 2.65 4.20 9.25
C ASN A 117 3.04 4.36 10.72
N GLY A 118 2.04 4.36 11.62
CA GLY A 118 2.24 4.34 13.06
C GLY A 118 2.54 2.96 13.66
N LEU A 119 2.57 1.89 12.88
CA LEU A 119 2.94 0.55 13.37
C LEU A 119 4.44 0.42 13.63
N ASP A 120 4.76 -0.28 14.71
CA ASP A 120 6.14 -0.58 15.11
C ASP A 120 6.90 -1.30 13.98
N GLY A 121 8.13 -0.86 13.71
CA GLY A 121 9.00 -1.43 12.68
C GLY A 121 8.67 -0.97 11.25
N LEU A 122 7.51 -0.39 11.00
CA LEU A 122 7.20 0.23 9.71
C LEU A 122 7.72 1.66 9.66
N LYS A 123 7.44 2.46 10.70
CA LYS A 123 7.84 3.86 10.80
C LYS A 123 9.29 4.09 10.38
N GLU A 124 10.25 3.36 10.97
CA GLU A 124 11.67 3.55 10.68
C GLU A 124 12.05 3.19 9.24
N ARG A 125 11.29 2.31 8.58
CA ARG A 125 11.55 1.89 7.20
C ARG A 125 11.11 2.95 6.20
N ILE A 126 10.02 3.66 6.48
CA ILE A 126 9.45 4.68 5.61
C ILE A 126 9.88 6.12 5.97
N SER A 127 10.46 6.33 7.15
CA SER A 127 11.05 7.61 7.54
C SER A 127 12.06 8.11 6.50
N GLY A 128 11.85 9.32 6.00
CA GLY A 128 12.70 9.96 4.98
C GLY A 128 12.25 9.73 3.53
N MET A 129 11.20 8.93 3.29
CA MET A 129 10.54 8.90 1.99
C MET A 129 9.75 10.21 1.75
N PRO A 130 9.70 10.70 0.51
CA PRO A 130 8.89 11.88 0.19
C PRO A 130 7.40 11.59 0.40
N HIS A 131 6.67 12.60 0.86
CA HIS A 131 5.21 12.59 1.00
C HIS A 131 4.64 11.56 1.99
N VAL A 132 5.44 10.86 2.79
CA VAL A 132 4.92 9.94 3.83
C VAL A 132 4.38 10.73 5.03
N CYS A 133 3.16 10.42 5.48
CA CYS A 133 2.62 10.91 6.74
C CYS A 133 3.04 10.01 7.91
N ILE A 134 3.60 10.60 8.96
CA ILE A 134 4.06 9.85 10.14
C ILE A 134 3.40 10.47 11.39
N PRO A 135 2.69 9.67 12.21
CA PRO A 135 2.13 10.17 13.46
C PRO A 135 3.24 10.61 14.42
N GLY A 136 3.03 11.76 15.06
CA GLY A 136 4.00 12.41 15.94
C GLY A 136 5.05 13.26 15.22
N GLU A 137 4.95 13.42 13.89
CA GLU A 137 5.89 14.21 13.09
C GLU A 137 5.17 15.21 12.17
N GLY A 138 5.88 16.28 11.79
CA GLY A 138 5.40 17.27 10.82
C GLY A 138 4.01 17.84 11.16
N ASP A 139 3.11 17.79 10.17
CA ASP A 139 1.73 18.25 10.30
C ASP A 139 0.87 17.41 11.27
N PHE A 140 1.34 16.21 11.63
CA PHE A 140 0.70 15.23 12.51
C PHE A 140 1.38 15.11 13.88
N LYS A 141 2.19 16.10 14.28
CA LYS A 141 2.93 16.12 15.56
C LYS A 141 2.09 15.88 16.82
N ASN A 142 0.80 16.20 16.77
CA ASN A 142 -0.12 16.05 17.90
C ASN A 142 -0.88 14.71 17.90
N MET A 143 -0.62 13.84 16.93
CA MET A 143 -1.31 12.56 16.78
C MET A 143 -0.37 11.44 17.24
N ALA A 144 -0.73 10.74 18.31
CA ALA A 144 0.08 9.66 18.85
C ALA A 144 0.13 8.47 17.87
N PRO A 145 1.26 7.73 17.80
CA PRO A 145 1.35 6.52 16.99
C PRO A 145 0.45 5.38 17.50
N GLY A 146 0.16 4.41 16.64
CA GLY A 146 -0.58 3.20 17.01
C GLY A 146 -2.09 3.37 17.20
N LEU A 147 -2.67 4.52 16.83
CA LEU A 147 -4.12 4.69 16.84
C LEU A 147 -4.80 3.95 15.67
N LEU A 148 -6.07 3.58 15.87
CA LEU A 148 -6.90 3.02 14.79
C LEU A 148 -7.26 4.10 13.76
N PHE A 149 -7.60 3.66 12.55
CA PHE A 149 -8.05 4.52 11.46
C PHE A 149 -9.13 5.52 11.89
N GLU A 150 -10.19 5.07 12.58
CA GLU A 150 -11.31 5.92 13.01
C GLU A 150 -10.86 7.00 14.00
N ASN A 151 -9.87 6.69 14.84
CA ASN A 151 -9.31 7.64 15.80
C ASN A 151 -8.51 8.73 15.08
N TYR A 152 -7.67 8.37 14.10
CA TYR A 152 -7.00 9.38 13.28
C TYR A 152 -7.98 10.21 12.46
N LEU A 153 -9.01 9.58 11.90
CA LEU A 153 -10.03 10.29 11.13
C LEU A 153 -10.74 11.33 11.99
N ASN A 154 -11.10 11.00 13.23
CA ASN A 154 -11.69 11.94 14.16
C ASN A 154 -10.76 13.12 14.48
N LEU A 155 -9.48 12.85 14.76
CA LEU A 155 -8.48 13.91 15.00
C LEU A 155 -8.33 14.83 13.78
N LEU A 156 -8.25 14.26 12.57
CA LEU A 156 -8.15 15.02 11.31
C LEU A 156 -9.38 15.86 11.04
N LEU A 157 -10.57 15.36 11.37
CA LEU A 157 -11.83 16.10 11.24
C LEU A 157 -11.90 17.25 12.25
N GLU A 158 -11.49 17.04 13.49
CA GLU A 158 -11.43 18.09 14.51
C GLU A 158 -10.46 19.20 14.12
N GLU A 159 -9.26 18.85 13.65
CA GLU A 159 -8.29 19.84 13.16
C GLU A 159 -8.79 20.56 11.90
N SER A 160 -9.41 19.84 10.95
CA SER A 160 -10.02 20.44 9.75
C SER A 160 -11.18 21.39 10.07
N ARG A 161 -11.94 21.17 11.15
CA ARG A 161 -12.97 22.12 11.60
C ARG A 161 -12.37 23.44 12.08
N GLN A 162 -11.20 23.39 12.69
CA GLN A 162 -10.50 24.57 13.19
C GLN A 162 -9.69 25.27 12.10
N ASN A 163 -9.15 24.50 11.15
CA ASN A 163 -8.37 25.00 10.01
C ASN A 163 -8.73 24.20 8.73
N PRO A 164 -9.79 24.64 7.99
CA PRO A 164 -10.31 23.91 6.84
C PRO A 164 -9.34 23.65 5.69
N ASP A 165 -8.31 24.48 5.55
CA ASP A 165 -7.34 24.36 4.46
C ASP A 165 -6.08 23.56 4.84
N LYS A 166 -5.93 23.14 6.12
CA LYS A 166 -4.69 22.50 6.61
C LYS A 166 -4.25 21.28 5.80
N PHE A 167 -5.18 20.37 5.50
CA PHE A 167 -4.88 19.11 4.80
C PHE A 167 -5.32 19.14 3.33
N LYS A 168 -5.79 20.28 2.84
CA LYS A 168 -6.29 20.40 1.48
C LYS A 168 -5.13 20.29 0.50
N GLY A 169 -5.16 19.26 -0.35
CA GLY A 169 -4.07 18.97 -1.29
C GLY A 169 -2.84 18.33 -0.66
N TYR A 170 -2.93 17.88 0.60
CA TYR A 170 -1.88 17.07 1.22
C TYR A 170 -1.69 15.79 0.40
N LYS A 171 -0.44 15.48 0.03
CA LYS A 171 -0.09 14.31 -0.76
C LYS A 171 0.55 13.25 0.13
N THR A 172 0.03 12.03 0.02
CA THR A 172 0.59 10.78 0.53
C THR A 172 0.99 9.88 -0.64
N PRO A 173 1.78 8.80 -0.42
CA PRO A 173 2.07 7.82 -1.47
C PRO A 173 0.80 7.25 -2.12
N ASP A 174 -0.30 7.17 -1.38
CA ASP A 174 -1.62 6.68 -1.82
C ASP A 174 -2.61 7.78 -2.26
N SER A 175 -2.15 9.02 -2.43
CA SER A 175 -3.01 10.12 -2.87
C SER A 175 -3.37 10.11 -4.36
N HIS A 176 -3.45 8.93 -4.97
CA HIS A 176 -3.87 8.74 -6.36
C HIS A 176 -5.12 7.86 -6.44
N ASP A 177 -6.11 8.29 -7.20
CA ASP A 177 -7.41 7.61 -7.31
C ASP A 177 -7.37 6.36 -8.22
N TYR A 178 -6.17 5.85 -8.52
CA TYR A 178 -5.96 4.74 -9.46
C TYR A 178 -6.66 3.46 -8.99
N ALA A 179 -6.63 3.19 -7.69
CA ALA A 179 -7.29 2.02 -7.08
C ALA A 179 -8.82 2.14 -7.04
N ILE A 180 -9.36 3.36 -7.17
CA ILE A 180 -10.82 3.61 -7.17
C ILE A 180 -11.36 3.55 -8.61
N GLY A 181 -10.56 3.98 -9.58
CA GLY A 181 -10.93 4.03 -11.00
C GLY A 181 -11.50 5.38 -11.44
N ASP A 182 -11.38 6.41 -10.61
CA ASP A 182 -11.99 7.73 -10.82
C ASP A 182 -11.10 8.67 -11.65
N GLY A 183 -10.00 8.15 -12.19
CA GLY A 183 -9.10 8.90 -13.07
C GLY A 183 -9.90 9.47 -14.24
N LYS A 184 -9.90 10.80 -14.36
CA LYS A 184 -10.50 11.55 -15.48
C LYS A 184 -9.96 11.15 -16.87
N ASP A 185 -8.98 10.26 -16.91
CA ASP A 185 -8.39 9.65 -18.08
C ASP A 185 -8.61 8.13 -18.07
N GLY A 186 -9.87 7.66 -18.00
CA GLY A 186 -10.37 6.39 -18.58
C GLY A 186 -9.62 5.05 -18.35
N ASP A 187 -8.60 4.98 -17.51
CA ASP A 187 -7.63 3.87 -17.43
C ASP A 187 -7.53 3.28 -16.00
N GLY A 188 -8.57 3.45 -15.17
CA GLY A 188 -8.69 2.69 -13.93
C GLY A 188 -9.00 1.20 -14.21
N ASN A 189 -8.94 0.34 -13.18
CA ASN A 189 -9.35 -1.09 -13.31
C ASN A 189 -10.87 -1.29 -13.55
N GLY A 190 -11.61 -0.27 -13.97
CA GLY A 190 -13.06 -0.31 -14.20
C GLY A 190 -13.87 -0.63 -12.94
N PHE A 191 -13.30 -0.41 -11.76
CA PHE A 191 -13.93 -0.72 -10.47
C PHE A 191 -14.95 0.36 -10.07
N ALA A 192 -14.65 1.64 -10.34
CA ALA A 192 -15.52 2.79 -10.09
C ALA A 192 -16.93 2.64 -10.70
N ASP A 193 -17.00 2.14 -11.93
CA ASP A 193 -18.23 2.02 -12.72
C ASP A 193 -19.16 0.88 -12.26
N LEU A 194 -18.73 0.07 -11.29
CA LEU A 194 -19.54 -1.03 -10.77
C LEU A 194 -20.60 -0.53 -9.78
N PRO A 195 -21.78 -1.16 -9.75
CA PRO A 195 -22.75 -0.97 -8.66
C PRO A 195 -22.13 -1.25 -7.29
N ASP A 196 -22.54 -0.51 -6.26
CA ASP A 196 -21.95 -0.62 -4.92
C ASP A 196 -22.09 -2.02 -4.32
N ASP A 197 -23.21 -2.70 -4.57
CA ASP A 197 -23.44 -4.08 -4.12
C ASP A 197 -22.49 -5.09 -4.80
N VAL A 198 -22.09 -4.82 -6.05
CA VAL A 198 -21.11 -5.62 -6.78
C VAL A 198 -19.70 -5.35 -6.25
N LYS A 199 -19.36 -4.08 -5.97
CA LYS A 199 -18.08 -3.71 -5.34
C LYS A 199 -17.92 -4.40 -4.00
N GLU A 200 -18.94 -4.34 -3.15
CA GLU A 200 -18.98 -5.00 -1.84
C GLU A 200 -18.79 -6.51 -1.98
N GLN A 201 -19.46 -7.16 -2.94
CA GLN A 201 -19.29 -8.61 -3.17
C GLN A 201 -17.85 -8.97 -3.58
N ILE A 202 -17.25 -8.22 -4.51
CA ILE A 202 -15.87 -8.47 -4.95
C ILE A 202 -14.90 -8.28 -3.78
N GLU A 203 -15.09 -7.23 -2.98
CA GLU A 203 -14.31 -6.99 -1.77
C GLU A 203 -14.41 -8.16 -0.78
N GLN A 204 -15.62 -8.65 -0.50
CA GLN A 204 -15.81 -9.78 0.43
C GLN A 204 -15.10 -11.05 -0.07
N ILE A 205 -15.17 -11.32 -1.38
CA ILE A 205 -14.46 -12.46 -1.99
C ILE A 205 -12.95 -12.27 -1.87
N ALA A 206 -12.42 -11.10 -2.23
CA ALA A 206 -11.00 -10.79 -2.15
C ALA A 206 -10.46 -10.88 -0.71
N LYS A 207 -11.23 -10.34 0.25
CA LYS A 207 -10.94 -10.40 1.69
C LYS A 207 -10.91 -11.83 2.19
N GLN A 208 -11.89 -12.65 1.82
CA GLN A 208 -11.93 -14.05 2.23
C GLN A 208 -10.73 -14.81 1.65
N ARG A 209 -10.39 -14.61 0.38
CA ARG A 209 -9.19 -15.20 -0.24
C ARG A 209 -7.90 -14.81 0.47
N LEU A 210 -7.72 -13.53 0.79
CA LEU A 210 -6.54 -13.08 1.55
C LEU A 210 -6.50 -13.72 2.94
N LYS A 211 -7.64 -13.83 3.62
CA LYS A 211 -7.74 -14.47 4.94
C LYS A 211 -7.35 -15.95 4.88
N ASP A 212 -7.76 -16.65 3.83
CA ASP A 212 -7.38 -18.06 3.60
C ASP A 212 -5.87 -18.18 3.37
N VAL A 213 -5.28 -17.31 2.54
CA VAL A 213 -3.82 -17.24 2.33
C VAL A 213 -3.07 -17.00 3.65
N VAL A 214 -3.49 -16.01 4.44
CA VAL A 214 -2.88 -15.70 5.74
C VAL A 214 -2.97 -16.91 6.67
N GLY A 215 -4.12 -17.59 6.72
CA GLY A 215 -4.33 -18.80 7.50
C GLY A 215 -3.41 -19.95 7.08
N ASP A 216 -3.20 -20.14 5.78
CA ASP A 216 -2.35 -21.19 5.24
C ASP A 216 -0.86 -20.90 5.43
N VAL A 217 -0.43 -19.65 5.25
CA VAL A 217 0.94 -19.21 5.58
C VAL A 217 1.21 -19.44 7.07
N TYR A 218 0.28 -19.06 7.95
CA TYR A 218 0.39 -19.28 9.40
C TYR A 218 0.51 -20.76 9.78
N LYS A 219 -0.29 -21.64 9.18
CA LYS A 219 -0.20 -23.09 9.42
C LYS A 219 1.16 -23.64 8.96
N LYS A 220 1.66 -23.21 7.80
CA LYS A 220 2.95 -23.66 7.25
C LYS A 220 4.13 -23.18 8.11
N THR A 221 4.11 -21.93 8.59
CA THR A 221 5.17 -21.41 9.47
C THR A 221 5.20 -22.11 10.82
N LYS A 222 4.05 -22.46 11.41
CA LYS A 222 3.99 -23.23 12.66
C LYS A 222 4.57 -24.65 12.54
N ARG A 223 4.34 -25.34 11.43
CA ARG A 223 4.88 -26.70 11.21
C ARG A 223 6.41 -26.70 11.19
N ILE A 224 7.03 -25.71 10.55
CA ILE A 224 8.49 -25.56 10.48
C ILE A 224 9.09 -25.33 11.89
N GLY A 225 8.42 -24.55 12.75
CA GLY A 225 8.86 -24.33 14.14
C GLY A 225 8.60 -25.50 15.10
N ALA A 226 7.84 -26.52 14.68
CA ALA A 226 7.63 -27.74 15.46
C ALA A 226 8.67 -28.81 15.14
N ASP A 227 9.08 -28.96 13.87
CA ASP A 227 10.14 -29.88 13.44
C ASP A 227 11.52 -29.45 13.95
N ASN A 228 11.80 -28.15 14.05
CA ASN A 228 13.08 -27.64 14.55
C ASN A 228 13.26 -27.73 16.08
N ARG A 229 12.35 -28.39 16.80
CA ARG A 229 12.45 -28.66 18.25
C ARG A 229 12.76 -30.14 18.57
N GLN A 230 13.28 -30.89 17.61
CA GLN A 230 13.72 -32.28 17.77
C GLN A 230 15.24 -32.49 17.65
N PHE A 231 16.05 -31.44 17.76
CA PHE A 231 17.50 -31.54 17.84
C PHE A 231 18.03 -30.91 19.13
#